data_AF-A0ABD2ASQ7-F1
#
_entry.id   AF-A0ABD2ASQ7-F1
#
_cell.length_a   1.000
_cell.length_b   1.000
_cell.length_c   1.000
_cell.angle_alpha   90.00
_cell.angle_beta   90.00
_cell.angle_gamma   90.00
#
_symmetry.space_group_name_H-M   'P 1'
#
loop_
_entity.id
_entity.type
_entity.pdbx_description
1 polymer ?
#
loop_
_entity_poly.entity_id
_entity_poly.type
_entity_poly.pdbx_seq_one_letter_code
_entity_poly.pdbx_strand_id
1 'polypeptide(L)'
;MRAPTFSTNSVSFGLTEMWVSIGIAPGFPDSVRTCLLHQKLQMMNCCIERKKSREDSINRSQSVEYEDFETESEEEEFFECTSEVQAENVGTNAQIKAKHLLWNKPAGRLAKHPSLRLLQTGDPLYLPVTQEPVPKTEDQLEEDAEVMMQLGTDKYASEMRARMMSASLLSDMESFKAANPGAILEDFIRWYSPRDWIEDKGTNDWGQPNGHLSPRMLIPENAWSTTWASAQPVPAHRQKRLFDDTREAEKVLHFLSSRRLGQVARLLLPSLTHAALYTLNLQKQEALPNLPDVAQSILNKLQYVTKPLHQKLQLYEEITRDIEGVEALVAQVNSLQLKLGGSDDSKEFTSFLIELMRGKEVFVPDGPRGNIGARIMTMFRDAQKAVHMMTSVGTSHEADTNGDSKYKSFPEPSWKEFILRAITPRPSVASTSQPQRMYACLNRDSIRLAGSFSEDTVFL
;
A
#
# COMPACT_ATOMS: atom_id res chain seq x y z
N MET A 1 32.29 -21.55 17.70
CA MET A 1 31.47 -20.63 18.51
C MET A 1 30.05 -20.64 17.96
N ARG A 2 29.06 -20.63 18.87
CA ARG A 2 27.66 -21.00 18.65
C ARG A 2 26.98 -20.20 17.52
N ALA A 3 26.24 -20.90 16.66
CA ALA A 3 25.27 -20.32 15.74
C ALA A 3 24.11 -19.67 16.52
N PRO A 4 23.58 -18.51 16.08
CA PRO A 4 22.43 -17.91 16.72
C PRO A 4 21.17 -18.70 16.34
N THR A 5 20.48 -19.18 17.35
CA THR A 5 19.16 -19.82 17.28
C THR A 5 18.12 -18.78 16.88
N PHE A 6 17.44 -18.99 15.75
CA PHE A 6 16.18 -18.31 15.44
C PHE A 6 15.11 -18.83 16.42
N SER A 7 14.55 -17.94 17.26
CA SER A 7 13.38 -18.28 18.07
C SER A 7 12.15 -18.27 17.17
N THR A 8 11.71 -19.44 16.75
CA THR A 8 10.36 -19.65 16.23
C THR A 8 9.39 -19.61 17.40
N ASN A 9 8.75 -18.46 17.64
CA ASN A 9 7.54 -18.41 18.46
C ASN A 9 6.43 -19.14 17.69
N SER A 10 6.23 -20.41 18.02
CA SER A 10 5.09 -21.21 17.60
C SER A 10 3.85 -20.74 18.35
N VAL A 11 3.00 -19.96 17.68
CA VAL A 11 1.61 -19.77 18.12
C VAL A 11 0.76 -20.75 17.33
N SER A 12 0.24 -21.76 18.02
CA SER A 12 -0.71 -22.73 17.47
C SER A 12 -2.07 -22.04 17.26
N PHE A 13 -2.33 -21.56 16.05
CA PHE A 13 -3.67 -21.12 15.66
C PHE A 13 -4.44 -22.30 15.06
N GLY A 14 -5.59 -22.61 15.66
CA GLY A 14 -6.53 -23.58 15.10
C GLY A 14 -6.97 -23.18 13.70
N LEU A 15 -7.11 -24.17 12.82
CA LEU A 15 -7.37 -24.02 11.38
C LEU A 15 -8.61 -23.16 11.02
N THR A 16 -9.49 -22.87 11.97
CA THR A 16 -10.69 -22.03 11.80
C THR A 16 -10.47 -20.53 12.03
N GLU A 17 -9.41 -20.12 12.75
CA GLU A 17 -9.11 -18.69 13.01
C GLU A 17 -8.07 -18.09 12.04
N MET A 18 -7.47 -18.94 11.21
CA MET A 18 -6.34 -18.60 10.35
C MET A 18 -6.70 -17.65 9.18
N TRP A 19 -8.00 -17.52 8.84
CA TRP A 19 -8.44 -16.67 7.73
C TRP A 19 -8.69 -15.21 8.13
N VAL A 20 -9.05 -14.94 9.39
CA VAL A 20 -9.34 -13.58 9.88
C VAL A 20 -8.05 -12.84 10.28
N SER A 21 -6.92 -13.55 10.42
CA SER A 21 -5.71 -13.06 11.06
C SER A 21 -4.43 -13.12 10.19
N ILE A 22 -4.56 -13.19 8.85
CA ILE A 22 -3.48 -12.64 8.01
C ILE A 22 -3.53 -11.14 8.26
N GLY A 23 -2.41 -10.50 8.65
CA GLY A 23 -2.30 -9.08 9.06
C GLY A 23 -2.81 -8.03 8.06
N ILE A 24 -4.07 -8.15 7.69
CA ILE A 24 -4.88 -7.37 6.77
C ILE A 24 -5.79 -6.54 7.67
N ALA A 25 -5.75 -5.23 7.49
CA ALA A 25 -6.55 -4.34 8.32
C ALA A 25 -8.05 -4.68 8.14
N PRO A 26 -8.83 -4.74 9.25
CA PRO A 26 -10.27 -4.91 9.18
C PRO A 26 -10.94 -3.70 8.55
N GLY A 27 -12.14 -3.89 8.01
CA GLY A 27 -12.92 -2.85 7.37
C GLY A 27 -12.88 -2.90 5.84
N PHE A 28 -13.39 -1.83 5.21
CA PHE A 28 -13.59 -1.80 3.76
C PHE A 28 -12.27 -1.84 2.98
N PRO A 29 -12.29 -2.37 1.74
CA PRO A 29 -11.11 -2.34 0.88
C PRO A 29 -10.54 -0.92 0.73
N ASP A 30 -9.24 -0.75 1.01
CA ASP A 30 -8.57 0.55 0.92
C ASP A 30 -7.92 0.70 -0.48
N SER A 31 -8.65 1.35 -1.38
CA SER A 31 -8.20 1.63 -2.75
C SER A 31 -7.08 2.68 -2.85
N VAL A 32 -6.75 3.37 -1.75
CA VAL A 32 -5.75 4.44 -1.75
C VAL A 32 -4.38 3.92 -1.34
N ARG A 33 -4.32 3.00 -0.36
CA ARG A 33 -3.07 2.60 0.29
C ARG A 33 -2.64 1.17 -0.01
N THR A 34 -3.54 0.34 -0.52
CA THR A 34 -3.30 -1.11 -0.62
C THR A 34 -3.40 -1.60 -2.05
N CYS A 35 -2.60 -2.62 -2.39
CA CYS A 35 -2.62 -3.21 -3.73
C CYS A 35 -3.90 -4.05 -3.93
N LEU A 36 -4.28 -4.28 -5.19
CA LEU A 36 -5.49 -5.03 -5.55
C LEU A 36 -5.58 -6.41 -4.86
N LEU A 37 -4.47 -7.13 -4.73
CA LEU A 37 -4.46 -8.42 -4.02
C LEU A 37 -4.89 -8.26 -2.56
N HIS A 38 -4.38 -7.24 -1.87
CA HIS A 38 -4.75 -6.95 -0.51
C HIS A 38 -6.23 -6.55 -0.40
N GLN A 39 -6.71 -5.70 -1.30
CA GLN A 39 -8.11 -5.30 -1.36
C GLN A 39 -9.07 -6.50 -1.58
N LYS A 40 -8.67 -7.48 -2.41
CA LYS A 40 -9.46 -8.71 -2.61
C LYS A 40 -9.53 -9.55 -1.34
N LEU A 41 -8.44 -9.65 -0.60
CA LEU A 41 -8.43 -10.34 0.70
C LEU A 41 -9.21 -9.55 1.77
N GLN A 42 -9.17 -8.22 1.76
CA GLN A 42 -10.04 -7.38 2.60
C GLN A 42 -11.52 -7.62 2.28
N MET A 43 -11.89 -7.65 0.99
CA MET A 43 -13.25 -7.97 0.56
C MET A 43 -13.69 -9.35 1.06
N MET A 44 -12.80 -10.35 1.00
CA MET A 44 -13.07 -11.68 1.57
C MET A 44 -13.37 -11.62 3.07
N ASN A 45 -12.55 -10.88 3.83
CA ASN A 45 -12.76 -10.70 5.27
C ASN A 45 -14.09 -10.00 5.55
N CYS A 46 -14.45 -8.94 4.80
CA CYS A 46 -15.76 -8.29 4.92
C CYS A 46 -16.92 -9.27 4.68
N CYS A 47 -16.80 -10.16 3.70
CA CYS A 47 -17.82 -11.16 3.41
C CYS A 47 -17.98 -12.15 4.57
N ILE A 48 -16.85 -12.63 5.12
CA ILE A 48 -16.85 -13.55 6.26
C ILE A 48 -17.47 -12.89 7.50
N GLU A 49 -17.08 -11.66 7.83
CA GLU A 49 -17.61 -10.90 8.97
C GLU A 49 -19.13 -10.68 8.85
N ARG A 50 -19.62 -10.29 7.67
CA ARG A 50 -21.06 -10.12 7.44
C ARG A 50 -21.83 -11.43 7.51
N LYS A 51 -21.27 -12.52 6.99
CA LYS A 51 -21.87 -13.85 7.11
C LYS A 51 -21.98 -14.29 8.58
N LYS A 52 -20.91 -14.12 9.37
CA LYS A 52 -20.91 -14.43 10.81
C LYS A 52 -21.94 -13.59 11.57
N SER A 53 -21.95 -12.28 11.35
CA SER A 53 -22.94 -11.37 11.98
C SER A 53 -24.38 -11.76 11.67
N ARG A 54 -24.64 -12.24 10.44
CA ARG A 54 -25.95 -12.76 10.04
C ARG A 54 -26.28 -14.09 10.70
N GLU A 55 -25.35 -15.03 10.75
CA GLU A 55 -25.56 -16.32 11.42
C GLU A 55 -25.77 -16.13 12.92
N ASP A 56 -25.03 -15.22 13.54
CA ASP A 56 -25.19 -14.85 14.95
C ASP A 56 -26.55 -14.19 15.21
N SER A 57 -27.05 -13.35 14.31
CA SER A 57 -28.38 -12.74 14.47
C SER A 57 -29.50 -13.76 14.30
N ILE A 58 -29.39 -14.69 13.35
CA ILE A 58 -30.35 -15.80 13.18
C ILE A 58 -30.33 -16.71 14.42
N ASN A 59 -29.15 -17.09 14.90
CA ASN A 59 -29.02 -17.94 16.09
C ASN A 59 -29.57 -17.25 17.35
N ARG A 60 -29.38 -15.92 17.49
CA ARG A 60 -30.00 -15.15 18.57
C ARG A 60 -31.51 -15.14 18.47
N SER A 61 -32.06 -14.88 17.28
CA SER A 61 -33.52 -14.92 17.06
C SER A 61 -34.10 -16.29 17.38
N GLN A 62 -33.44 -17.38 16.97
CA GLN A 62 -33.86 -18.75 17.30
C GLN A 62 -33.72 -19.08 18.79
N SER A 63 -32.73 -18.52 19.50
CA SER A 63 -32.59 -18.74 20.95
C SER A 63 -33.65 -18.02 21.79
N VAL A 64 -34.21 -16.92 21.29
CA VAL A 64 -35.26 -16.16 21.99
C VAL A 64 -36.64 -16.81 21.82
N GLU A 65 -36.88 -17.54 20.73
CA GLU A 65 -38.13 -18.31 20.53
C GLU A 65 -38.31 -19.49 21.51
N TYR A 66 -37.27 -19.91 22.23
CA TYR A 66 -37.36 -20.98 23.24
C TYR A 66 -37.61 -20.49 24.68
N GLU A 67 -37.57 -19.17 24.95
CA GLU A 67 -37.80 -18.63 26.30
C GLU A 67 -39.15 -17.89 26.47
N ASP A 68 -39.97 -17.76 25.42
CA ASP A 68 -41.29 -17.09 25.50
C ASP A 68 -42.43 -18.00 25.02
N PHE A 69 -42.49 -19.22 25.55
CA PHE A 69 -43.65 -20.09 25.44
C PHE A 69 -44.30 -20.26 26.81
N GLU A 70 -45.11 -19.29 27.21
CA GLU A 70 -46.45 -19.54 27.76
C GLU A 70 -47.26 -18.23 27.80
N THR A 71 -48.43 -18.25 27.12
CA THR A 71 -49.52 -17.23 27.05
C THR A 71 -49.21 -15.93 26.27
N GLU A 72 -49.80 -15.60 25.11
CA GLU A 72 -51.13 -15.89 24.54
C GLU A 72 -51.10 -15.94 22.99
N SER A 73 -51.97 -16.80 22.47
CA SER A 73 -52.49 -16.95 21.10
C SER A 73 -52.60 -15.66 20.26
N GLU A 74 -52.18 -15.72 18.98
CA GLU A 74 -53.01 -15.39 17.80
C GLU A 74 -52.20 -15.52 16.47
N GLU A 75 -52.39 -16.67 15.81
CA GLU A 75 -52.50 -16.91 14.36
C GLU A 75 -51.86 -15.91 13.36
N GLU A 76 -50.67 -16.23 12.83
CA GLU A 76 -50.23 -15.73 11.52
C GLU A 76 -50.96 -16.49 10.39
N GLU A 77 -52.20 -16.09 10.10
CA GLU A 77 -52.91 -16.55 8.90
C GLU A 77 -52.31 -15.93 7.63
N PHE A 78 -51.66 -16.81 6.86
CA PHE A 78 -51.33 -16.62 5.45
C PHE A 78 -52.63 -16.54 4.64
N PHE A 79 -53.12 -15.33 4.33
CA PHE A 79 -54.35 -15.18 3.55
C PHE A 79 -54.06 -15.10 2.04
N GLU A 80 -54.30 -16.22 1.36
CA GLU A 80 -54.40 -16.33 -0.10
C GLU A 80 -55.70 -15.65 -0.57
N CYS A 81 -55.59 -14.80 -1.59
CA CYS A 81 -56.65 -13.91 -2.03
C CYS A 81 -57.77 -14.68 -2.75
N THR A 82 -58.94 -14.82 -2.12
CA THR A 82 -60.18 -15.16 -2.85
C THR A 82 -61.29 -14.14 -2.58
N SER A 83 -61.89 -13.74 -3.69
CA SER A 83 -62.90 -12.72 -3.93
C SER A 83 -64.24 -12.89 -3.23
N GLU A 84 -64.86 -11.73 -2.92
CA GLU A 84 -66.30 -11.43 -2.82
C GLU A 84 -67.14 -12.11 -1.72
N VAL A 85 -67.63 -11.34 -0.74
CA VAL A 85 -69.08 -11.08 -0.56
C VAL A 85 -69.40 -9.87 0.36
N GLN A 86 -70.63 -9.41 0.17
CA GLN A 86 -71.35 -8.18 0.54
C GLN A 86 -71.46 -7.77 2.02
N ALA A 87 -71.92 -6.52 2.16
CA ALA A 87 -72.03 -5.65 3.33
C ALA A 87 -73.07 -6.04 4.39
N GLU A 88 -72.90 -5.51 5.61
CA GLU A 88 -74.01 -4.98 6.42
C GLU A 88 -73.55 -3.96 7.49
N ASN A 89 -74.39 -2.96 7.74
CA ASN A 89 -74.22 -1.79 8.60
C ASN A 89 -74.51 -2.09 10.07
N VAL A 90 -73.67 -1.64 11.01
CA VAL A 90 -74.10 -1.13 12.34
C VAL A 90 -73.14 -0.02 12.79
N GLY A 91 -73.70 1.16 13.09
CA GLY A 91 -72.94 2.32 13.57
C GLY A 91 -72.79 2.36 15.09
N THR A 92 -71.68 2.93 15.56
CA THR A 92 -71.60 3.71 16.81
C THR A 92 -70.34 4.59 16.78
N ASN A 93 -70.51 5.85 17.20
CA ASN A 93 -69.49 6.90 17.32
C ASN A 93 -68.29 6.45 18.18
N ALA A 94 -67.09 6.43 17.59
CA ALA A 94 -65.84 6.44 18.32
C ALA A 94 -64.79 7.25 17.53
N GLN A 95 -64.08 8.10 18.27
CA GLN A 95 -63.04 9.01 17.79
C GLN A 95 -62.10 8.35 16.77
N ILE A 96 -61.95 8.97 15.60
CA ILE A 96 -61.04 8.55 14.53
C ILE A 96 -59.60 8.85 14.99
N LYS A 97 -59.04 8.01 15.86
CA LYS A 97 -57.61 7.72 15.80
C LYS A 97 -57.46 6.83 14.58
N ALA A 98 -56.81 7.36 13.53
CA ALA A 98 -56.51 6.61 12.33
C ALA A 98 -55.80 5.31 12.72
N LYS A 99 -56.54 4.21 12.74
CA LYS A 99 -55.97 2.86 12.83
C LYS A 99 -55.10 2.74 11.58
N HIS A 100 -53.79 2.91 11.76
CA HIS A 100 -52.82 2.60 10.72
C HIS A 100 -53.15 1.20 10.20
N LEU A 101 -53.47 1.10 8.91
CA LEU A 101 -53.55 -0.18 8.18
C LEU A 101 -52.35 -1.04 8.59
N LEU A 102 -52.47 -2.37 8.64
CA LEU A 102 -51.37 -3.25 9.10
C LEU A 102 -50.02 -3.00 8.38
N TRP A 103 -50.05 -2.45 7.16
CA TRP A 103 -48.91 -2.04 6.34
C TRP A 103 -48.28 -0.68 6.71
N ASN A 104 -48.92 0.10 7.58
CA ASN A 104 -48.47 1.40 8.07
C ASN A 104 -48.00 1.37 9.53
N LYS A 105 -47.76 0.18 10.10
CA LYS A 105 -47.12 0.07 11.43
C LYS A 105 -45.67 0.57 11.32
N PRO A 106 -45.24 1.51 12.19
CA PRO A 106 -43.88 2.00 12.15
C PRO A 106 -42.89 0.90 12.51
N ALA A 107 -41.88 0.69 11.67
CA ALA A 107 -40.86 -0.35 11.83
C ALA A 107 -39.46 0.18 11.51
N GLY A 108 -38.41 -0.47 12.05
CA GLY A 108 -37.02 -0.10 11.74
C GLY A 108 -36.58 1.25 12.32
N ARG A 109 -37.08 1.64 13.50
CA ARG A 109 -36.67 2.87 14.20
C ARG A 109 -35.42 2.61 15.04
N LEU A 110 -34.36 3.38 14.82
CA LEU A 110 -33.14 3.35 15.63
C LEU A 110 -33.29 4.20 16.89
N ALA A 111 -33.67 5.46 16.73
CA ALA A 111 -33.86 6.41 17.83
C ALA A 111 -34.79 7.55 17.40
N LYS A 112 -35.36 8.25 18.38
CA LYS A 112 -36.12 9.49 18.14
C LYS A 112 -35.16 10.62 17.77
N HIS A 113 -35.47 11.40 16.74
CA HIS A 113 -34.67 12.57 16.37
C HIS A 113 -34.77 13.64 17.48
N PRO A 114 -33.66 14.30 17.88
CA PRO A 114 -33.67 15.25 19.00
C PRO A 114 -34.60 16.45 18.81
N SER A 115 -34.62 17.05 17.62
CA SER A 115 -35.34 18.30 17.33
C SER A 115 -36.45 18.20 16.27
N LEU A 116 -36.32 17.32 15.27
CA LEU A 116 -37.19 17.28 14.10
C LEU A 116 -38.51 16.53 14.34
N ARG A 117 -39.53 16.95 13.59
CA ARG A 117 -40.92 16.49 13.60
C ARG A 117 -41.39 16.48 12.14
N LEU A 118 -42.32 15.59 11.83
CA LEU A 118 -42.90 15.48 10.49
C LEU A 118 -43.71 16.73 10.17
N LEU A 119 -43.52 17.27 8.97
CA LEU A 119 -44.11 18.54 8.57
C LEU A 119 -45.66 18.48 8.51
N GLN A 120 -46.22 17.36 8.05
CA GLN A 120 -47.68 17.22 7.90
C GLN A 120 -48.40 16.84 9.21
N THR A 121 -47.85 15.91 9.99
CA THR A 121 -48.55 15.35 11.16
C THR A 121 -48.13 15.96 12.50
N GLY A 122 -46.96 16.60 12.57
CA GLY A 122 -46.39 17.10 13.83
C GLY A 122 -45.80 16.02 14.74
N ASP A 123 -45.86 14.75 14.31
CA ASP A 123 -45.28 13.62 15.03
C ASP A 123 -43.76 13.73 15.10
N PRO A 124 -43.10 13.18 16.14
CA PRO A 124 -41.64 13.14 16.18
C PRO A 124 -41.06 12.35 15.00
N LEU A 125 -40.00 12.90 14.39
CA LEU A 125 -39.23 12.18 13.38
C LEU A 125 -38.37 11.12 14.08
N TYR A 126 -38.31 9.93 13.52
CA TYR A 126 -37.48 8.81 13.98
C TYR A 126 -36.37 8.54 12.97
N LEU A 127 -35.15 8.33 13.49
CA LEU A 127 -34.01 7.91 12.69
C LEU A 127 -34.24 6.46 12.25
N PRO A 128 -34.25 6.17 10.93
CA PRO A 128 -34.39 4.81 10.45
C PRO A 128 -33.10 4.01 10.64
N VAL A 129 -33.23 2.69 10.78
CA VAL A 129 -32.13 1.75 10.57
C VAL A 129 -31.96 1.60 9.06
N THR A 130 -30.80 1.97 8.53
CA THR A 130 -30.46 1.84 7.11
C THR A 130 -29.53 0.66 6.86
N GLN A 131 -29.41 0.24 5.60
CA GLN A 131 -28.41 -0.75 5.22
C GLN A 131 -27.00 -0.16 5.28
N GLU A 132 -26.01 -1.01 5.56
CA GLU A 132 -24.61 -0.59 5.53
C GLU A 132 -24.15 -0.27 4.11
N PRO A 133 -23.18 0.65 3.95
CA PRO A 133 -22.58 0.94 2.66
C PRO A 133 -21.91 -0.31 2.05
N VAL A 134 -21.96 -0.37 0.72
CA VAL A 134 -21.41 -1.48 -0.06
C VAL A 134 -19.89 -1.27 -0.22
N PRO A 135 -19.05 -2.14 0.36
CA PRO A 135 -17.61 -2.11 0.11
C PRO A 135 -17.35 -2.45 -1.34
N LYS A 136 -16.37 -1.79 -1.95
CA LYS A 136 -15.94 -2.03 -3.33
C LYS A 136 -14.44 -2.08 -3.41
N THR A 137 -13.91 -2.97 -4.25
CA THR A 137 -12.48 -2.97 -4.60
C THR A 137 -12.21 -1.99 -5.73
N GLU A 138 -10.95 -1.60 -5.91
CA GLU A 138 -10.53 -0.62 -6.92
C GLU A 138 -10.92 -1.03 -8.35
N ASP A 139 -10.79 -2.31 -8.70
CA ASP A 139 -11.22 -2.83 -10.00
C ASP A 139 -12.74 -2.76 -10.20
N GLN A 140 -13.54 -2.90 -9.14
CA GLN A 140 -14.99 -2.73 -9.21
C GLN A 140 -15.37 -1.26 -9.40
N LEU A 141 -14.62 -0.34 -8.78
CA LEU A 141 -14.83 1.09 -8.97
C LEU A 141 -14.48 1.53 -10.40
N GLU A 142 -13.42 0.97 -10.99
CA GLU A 142 -13.07 1.20 -12.40
C GLU A 142 -14.13 0.61 -13.33
N GLU A 143 -14.58 -0.63 -13.10
CA GLU A 143 -15.65 -1.27 -13.87
C GLU A 143 -16.96 -0.45 -13.82
N ASP A 144 -17.37 0.00 -12.63
CA ASP A 144 -18.55 0.86 -12.47
C ASP A 144 -18.41 2.18 -13.25
N ALA A 145 -17.21 2.77 -13.27
CA ALA A 145 -16.92 3.99 -14.01
C ALA A 145 -16.96 3.77 -15.53
N GLU A 146 -16.41 2.65 -16.01
CA GLU A 146 -16.46 2.26 -17.42
C GLU A 146 -17.88 2.00 -17.90
N VAL A 147 -18.67 1.26 -17.13
CA VAL A 147 -20.09 0.98 -17.45
C VAL A 147 -20.87 2.29 -17.53
N MET A 148 -20.65 3.23 -16.61
CA MET A 148 -21.25 4.56 -16.67
C MET A 148 -20.84 5.34 -17.92
N MET A 149 -19.58 5.27 -18.31
CA MET A 149 -19.07 5.96 -19.50
C MET A 149 -19.68 5.39 -20.79
N GLN A 150 -19.86 4.06 -20.85
CA GLN A 150 -20.42 3.37 -22.02
C GLN A 150 -21.92 3.62 -22.21
N LEU A 151 -22.68 3.86 -21.12
CA LEU A 151 -24.11 4.09 -21.20
C LEU A 151 -24.49 5.35 -22.03
N GLY A 152 -23.59 6.31 -22.23
CA GLY A 152 -23.83 7.50 -23.05
C GLY A 152 -24.72 8.57 -22.36
N THR A 153 -25.14 9.56 -23.14
CA THR A 153 -25.84 10.78 -22.64
C THR A 153 -27.31 10.89 -23.02
N ASP A 154 -27.88 9.87 -23.66
CA ASP A 154 -29.29 9.88 -24.07
C ASP A 154 -30.25 9.90 -22.87
N LYS A 155 -31.52 10.29 -23.07
CA LYS A 155 -32.51 10.35 -21.98
C LYS A 155 -32.66 8.99 -21.27
N TYR A 156 -32.77 7.92 -22.05
CA TYR A 156 -32.83 6.54 -21.53
C TYR A 156 -31.56 6.15 -20.78
N ALA A 157 -30.38 6.53 -21.29
CA ALA A 157 -29.10 6.29 -20.63
C ALA A 157 -28.96 7.07 -19.32
N SER A 158 -29.45 8.30 -19.27
CA SER A 158 -29.48 9.13 -18.07
C SER A 158 -30.37 8.50 -17.00
N GLU A 159 -31.55 8.00 -17.37
CA GLU A 159 -32.45 7.28 -16.46
C GLU A 159 -31.83 5.96 -15.95
N MET A 160 -31.18 5.18 -16.82
CA MET A 160 -30.47 3.96 -16.40
C MET A 160 -29.31 4.27 -15.44
N ARG A 161 -28.50 5.30 -15.72
CA ARG A 161 -27.43 5.75 -14.79
C ARG A 161 -27.99 6.20 -13.45
N ALA A 162 -29.07 6.99 -13.47
CA ALA A 162 -29.74 7.42 -12.23
C ALA A 162 -30.22 6.22 -11.43
N ARG A 163 -30.81 5.21 -12.08
CA ARG A 163 -31.29 3.99 -11.42
C ARG A 163 -30.17 3.11 -10.88
N MET A 164 -29.05 2.97 -11.59
CA MET A 164 -27.88 2.22 -11.11
C MET A 164 -27.25 2.89 -9.88
N MET A 165 -27.21 4.22 -9.86
CA MET A 165 -26.62 5.00 -8.76
C MET A 165 -27.59 5.26 -7.59
N SER A 166 -28.89 5.06 -7.79
CA SER A 166 -29.90 5.33 -6.75
C SER A 166 -30.22 4.13 -5.86
N ALA A 167 -29.57 2.96 -6.02
CA ALA A 167 -29.91 1.78 -5.23
C ALA A 167 -29.79 2.00 -3.71
N SER A 168 -28.72 2.67 -3.25
CA SER A 168 -28.57 3.05 -1.83
C SER A 168 -29.61 4.09 -1.42
N LEU A 169 -29.82 5.12 -2.25
CA LEU A 169 -30.81 6.16 -2.00
C LEU A 169 -32.23 5.59 -1.86
N LEU A 170 -32.60 4.64 -2.72
CA LEU A 170 -33.87 3.94 -2.67
C LEU A 170 -34.01 3.17 -1.36
N SER A 171 -33.01 2.38 -0.98
CA SER A 171 -33.00 1.64 0.30
C SER A 171 -33.12 2.56 1.53
N ASP A 172 -32.48 3.73 1.50
CA ASP A 172 -32.57 4.73 2.58
C ASP A 172 -33.95 5.38 2.62
N MET A 173 -34.54 5.71 1.47
CA MET A 173 -35.91 6.23 1.38
C MET A 173 -36.95 5.21 1.86
N GLU A 174 -36.81 3.94 1.49
CA GLU A 174 -37.68 2.85 1.95
C GLU A 174 -37.61 2.70 3.48
N SER A 175 -36.39 2.70 4.02
CA SER A 175 -36.14 2.60 5.47
C SER A 175 -36.75 3.78 6.21
N PHE A 176 -36.60 4.99 5.67
CA PHE A 176 -37.14 6.21 6.27
C PHE A 176 -38.67 6.23 6.29
N LYS A 177 -39.32 5.81 5.18
CA LYS A 177 -40.78 5.68 5.12
C LYS A 177 -41.32 4.64 6.09
N ALA A 178 -40.61 3.51 6.27
CA ALA A 178 -41.00 2.49 7.25
C ALA A 178 -40.91 3.01 8.70
N ALA A 179 -39.89 3.80 9.02
CA ALA A 179 -39.71 4.38 10.34
C ALA A 179 -40.69 5.54 10.62
N ASN A 180 -41.04 6.30 9.57
CA ASN A 180 -41.87 7.50 9.65
C ASN A 180 -43.09 7.42 8.72
N PRO A 181 -44.14 6.69 9.10
CA PRO A 181 -45.40 6.67 8.36
C PRO A 181 -45.97 8.09 8.21
N GLY A 182 -46.39 8.47 7.00
CA GLY A 182 -46.92 9.80 6.70
C GLY A 182 -45.86 10.88 6.44
N ALA A 183 -44.57 10.53 6.42
CA ALA A 183 -43.52 11.47 6.04
C ALA A 183 -43.55 11.83 4.55
N ILE A 184 -43.11 13.05 4.24
CA ILE A 184 -42.95 13.55 2.87
C ILE A 184 -41.47 13.67 2.48
N LEU A 185 -41.20 13.99 1.21
CA LEU A 185 -39.83 14.08 0.67
C LEU A 185 -38.99 15.13 1.42
N GLU A 186 -39.63 16.22 1.82
CA GLU A 186 -39.06 17.31 2.59
C GLU A 186 -38.56 16.84 3.96
N ASP A 187 -39.31 15.96 4.63
CA ASP A 187 -38.90 15.36 5.90
C ASP A 187 -37.66 14.47 5.72
N PHE A 188 -37.61 13.71 4.63
CA PHE A 188 -36.44 12.91 4.27
C PHE A 188 -35.22 13.78 3.99
N ILE A 189 -35.36 14.86 3.20
CA ILE A 189 -34.25 15.74 2.85
C ILE A 189 -33.70 16.47 4.07
N ARG A 190 -34.55 16.92 5.00
CA ARG A 190 -34.13 17.53 6.27
C ARG A 190 -33.22 16.63 7.10
N TRP A 191 -33.42 15.31 7.01
CA TRP A 191 -32.59 14.31 7.69
C TRP A 191 -31.37 13.88 6.86
N TYR A 192 -31.58 13.50 5.60
CA TYR A 192 -30.58 12.85 4.75
C TYR A 192 -29.61 13.83 4.08
N SER A 193 -30.10 15.02 3.69
CA SER A 193 -29.27 16.10 3.15
C SER A 193 -29.69 17.45 3.71
N PRO A 194 -29.33 17.78 4.97
CA PRO A 194 -29.68 19.05 5.61
C PRO A 194 -29.21 20.28 4.83
N ARG A 195 -28.19 20.12 3.97
CA ARG A 195 -27.66 21.19 3.09
C ARG A 195 -28.63 21.57 1.97
N ASP A 196 -29.54 20.67 1.60
CA ASP A 196 -30.57 20.90 0.58
C ASP A 196 -31.89 21.43 1.16
N TRP A 197 -31.94 21.67 2.47
CA TRP A 197 -33.04 22.35 3.14
C TRP A 197 -32.66 23.81 3.42
N ILE A 198 -33.42 24.76 2.86
CA ILE A 198 -33.22 26.19 3.07
C ILE A 198 -34.24 26.66 4.10
N GLU A 199 -33.74 27.11 5.26
CA GLU A 199 -34.58 27.65 6.33
C GLU A 199 -35.02 29.09 6.01
N ASP A 200 -36.32 29.34 6.13
CA ASP A 200 -36.94 30.65 5.96
C ASP A 200 -37.11 31.36 7.30
N LYS A 201 -37.34 32.69 7.25
CA LYS A 201 -37.67 33.46 8.45
C LYS A 201 -39.10 33.16 8.89
N GLY A 202 -39.25 32.25 9.84
CA GLY A 202 -40.53 31.93 10.48
C GLY A 202 -40.51 30.57 11.16
N THR A 203 -41.50 30.34 12.02
CA THR A 203 -41.71 29.06 12.69
C THR A 203 -42.96 28.41 12.12
N ASN A 204 -42.91 27.12 11.81
CA ASN A 204 -44.07 26.33 11.40
C ASN A 204 -45.05 26.11 12.57
N ASP A 205 -46.19 25.51 12.26
CA ASP A 205 -47.27 25.21 13.22
C ASP A 205 -46.83 24.32 14.40
N TRP A 206 -45.67 23.68 14.29
CA TRP A 206 -45.10 22.75 15.27
C TRP A 206 -43.89 23.31 16.03
N GLY A 207 -43.59 24.61 15.90
CA GLY A 207 -42.50 25.24 16.65
C GLY A 207 -41.11 25.05 16.05
N GLN A 208 -40.99 24.65 14.78
CA GLN A 208 -39.72 24.43 14.07
C GLN A 208 -39.49 25.50 12.99
N PRO A 209 -38.23 25.82 12.63
CA PRO A 209 -37.96 26.76 11.53
C PRO A 209 -38.64 26.26 10.25
N ASN A 210 -39.42 27.14 9.63
CA ASN A 210 -40.03 26.86 8.33
C ASN A 210 -38.94 26.85 7.24
N GLY A 211 -39.18 26.21 6.11
CA GLY A 211 -38.20 26.17 5.04
C GLY A 211 -38.72 25.51 3.77
N HIS A 212 -37.88 25.52 2.74
CA HIS A 212 -38.18 24.95 1.43
C HIS A 212 -36.96 24.21 0.86
N LEU A 213 -37.23 23.39 -0.15
CA LEU A 213 -36.19 22.62 -0.86
C LEU A 213 -35.27 23.54 -1.66
N SER A 214 -33.99 23.20 -1.72
CA SER A 214 -33.01 23.93 -2.53
C SER A 214 -33.40 23.97 -4.02
N PRO A 215 -32.97 24.99 -4.78
CA PRO A 215 -33.25 25.07 -6.22
C PRO A 215 -32.81 23.82 -7.01
N ARG A 216 -31.76 23.13 -6.54
CA ARG A 216 -31.29 21.85 -7.11
C ARG A 216 -32.31 20.72 -6.96
N MET A 217 -33.06 20.72 -5.86
CA MET A 217 -34.08 19.72 -5.57
C MET A 217 -35.41 19.99 -6.28
N LEU A 218 -35.63 21.22 -6.73
CA LEU A 218 -36.83 21.68 -7.45
C LEU A 218 -36.73 21.55 -8.98
N ILE A 219 -35.65 20.94 -9.50
CA ILE A 219 -35.47 20.73 -10.94
C ILE A 219 -36.60 19.81 -11.47
N PRO A 220 -37.21 20.12 -12.63
CA PRO A 220 -38.19 19.25 -13.26
C PRO A 220 -37.62 17.83 -13.50
N GLU A 221 -38.41 16.78 -13.26
CA GLU A 221 -37.99 15.37 -13.37
C GLU A 221 -36.78 15.00 -12.47
N ASN A 222 -36.70 15.54 -11.26
CA ASN A 222 -35.63 15.19 -10.32
C ASN A 222 -35.65 13.70 -9.95
N ALA A 223 -34.50 13.03 -10.11
CA ALA A 223 -34.29 11.63 -9.75
C ALA A 223 -34.66 11.33 -8.28
N TRP A 224 -34.48 12.28 -7.36
CA TRP A 224 -34.86 12.10 -5.95
C TRP A 224 -36.37 12.02 -5.77
N SER A 225 -37.13 12.90 -6.43
CA SER A 225 -38.59 12.89 -6.36
C SER A 225 -39.17 11.62 -7.00
N THR A 226 -38.60 11.19 -8.12
CA THR A 226 -38.99 9.94 -8.80
C THR A 226 -38.64 8.70 -7.95
N THR A 227 -37.46 8.67 -7.32
CA THR A 227 -37.05 7.58 -6.42
C THR A 227 -37.94 7.56 -5.18
N TRP A 228 -38.25 8.73 -4.60
CA TRP A 228 -39.17 8.83 -3.48
C TRP A 228 -40.57 8.35 -3.80
N ALA A 229 -41.10 8.71 -4.97
CA ALA A 229 -42.44 8.26 -5.40
C ALA A 229 -42.51 6.74 -5.58
N SER A 230 -41.43 6.09 -6.02
CA SER A 230 -41.36 4.64 -6.21
C SER A 230 -41.04 3.86 -4.93
N ALA A 231 -40.36 4.47 -3.95
CA ALA A 231 -39.98 3.84 -2.69
C ALA A 231 -41.18 3.39 -1.84
N GLN A 232 -41.14 2.15 -1.35
CA GLN A 232 -42.17 1.58 -0.46
C GLN A 232 -41.73 1.63 1.02
N PRO A 233 -42.65 1.68 2.00
CA PRO A 233 -42.30 1.69 3.42
C PRO A 233 -41.81 0.31 3.90
N VAL A 234 -40.57 -0.06 3.55
CA VAL A 234 -39.96 -1.35 3.91
C VAL A 234 -38.77 -1.13 4.83
N PRO A 235 -38.70 -1.74 6.04
CA PRO A 235 -37.56 -1.59 6.93
C PRO A 235 -36.33 -2.36 6.40
N ALA A 236 -35.11 -1.90 6.72
CA ALA A 236 -33.85 -2.43 6.17
C ALA A 236 -33.69 -3.96 6.23
N HIS A 237 -34.15 -4.62 7.29
CA HIS A 237 -34.05 -6.09 7.42
C HIS A 237 -34.97 -6.88 6.47
N ARG A 238 -35.98 -6.24 5.88
CA ARG A 238 -36.90 -6.81 4.87
C ARG A 238 -36.58 -6.37 3.45
N GLN A 239 -35.66 -5.42 3.28
CA GLN A 239 -35.26 -4.95 1.96
C GLN A 239 -34.34 -5.95 1.27
N LYS A 240 -34.26 -5.82 -0.06
CA LYS A 240 -33.22 -6.51 -0.83
C LYS A 240 -31.85 -6.01 -0.38
N ARG A 241 -30.94 -6.95 -0.08
CA ARG A 241 -29.60 -6.63 0.37
C ARG A 241 -28.81 -5.90 -0.72
N LEU A 242 -28.21 -4.76 -0.37
CA LEU A 242 -27.31 -4.03 -1.25
C LEU A 242 -25.97 -4.76 -1.44
N PHE A 243 -25.52 -5.44 -0.39
CA PHE A 243 -24.31 -6.27 -0.41
C PHE A 243 -24.66 -7.75 -0.19
N ASP A 244 -24.35 -8.57 -1.17
CA ASP A 244 -24.47 -10.03 -1.08
C ASP A 244 -23.10 -10.63 -0.75
N ASP A 245 -22.88 -10.90 0.54
CA ASP A 245 -21.63 -11.46 1.07
C ASP A 245 -21.23 -12.77 0.39
N THR A 246 -22.20 -13.61 0.01
CA THR A 246 -21.91 -14.91 -0.59
C THR A 246 -21.44 -14.74 -2.03
N ARG A 247 -22.17 -13.93 -2.81
CA ARG A 247 -21.81 -13.66 -4.21
C ARG A 247 -20.51 -12.89 -4.33
N GLU A 248 -20.26 -11.89 -3.47
CA GLU A 248 -19.00 -11.14 -3.49
C GLU A 248 -17.80 -12.00 -3.07
N ALA A 249 -17.96 -12.90 -2.10
CA ALA A 249 -16.93 -13.88 -1.75
C ALA A 249 -16.62 -14.83 -2.93
N GLU A 250 -17.65 -15.36 -3.59
CA GLU A 250 -17.48 -16.21 -4.78
C GLU A 250 -16.73 -15.49 -5.90
N LYS A 251 -17.04 -14.21 -6.16
CA LYS A 251 -16.31 -13.39 -7.12
C LYS A 251 -14.83 -13.28 -6.77
N VAL A 252 -14.49 -13.09 -5.49
CA VAL A 252 -13.08 -13.04 -5.05
C VAL A 252 -12.39 -14.39 -5.22
N LEU A 253 -13.04 -15.51 -4.83
CA LEU A 253 -12.47 -16.85 -5.01
C LEU A 253 -12.28 -17.21 -6.48
N HIS A 254 -13.26 -16.88 -7.32
CA HIS A 254 -13.17 -17.04 -8.76
C HIS A 254 -12.05 -16.18 -9.36
N PHE A 255 -11.94 -14.91 -8.92
CA PHE A 255 -10.87 -14.02 -9.32
C PHE A 255 -9.49 -14.61 -9.01
N LEU A 256 -9.29 -15.21 -7.82
CA LEU A 256 -8.00 -15.79 -7.42
C LEU A 256 -7.71 -17.12 -8.13
N SER A 257 -8.70 -18.01 -8.20
CA SER A 257 -8.55 -19.35 -8.81
C SER A 257 -8.36 -19.31 -10.33
N SER A 258 -8.89 -18.29 -11.01
CA SER A 258 -8.75 -18.13 -12.46
C SER A 258 -7.39 -17.56 -12.90
N ARG A 259 -6.49 -17.18 -11.97
CA ARG A 259 -5.20 -16.59 -12.32
C ARG A 259 -4.15 -17.61 -12.71
N ARG A 260 -3.43 -17.30 -13.79
CA ARG A 260 -2.18 -17.99 -14.16
C ARG A 260 -1.03 -17.52 -13.26
N LEU A 261 0.01 -18.34 -13.13
CA LEU A 261 1.22 -18.01 -12.33
C LEU A 261 1.79 -16.62 -12.62
N GLY A 262 1.90 -16.25 -13.90
CA GLY A 262 2.39 -14.92 -14.30
C GLY A 262 1.48 -13.76 -13.85
N GLN A 263 0.17 -13.99 -13.73
CA GLN A 263 -0.77 -12.99 -13.21
C GLN A 263 -0.70 -12.90 -11.68
N VAL A 264 -0.50 -14.03 -10.99
CA VAL A 264 -0.25 -14.05 -9.54
C VAL A 264 1.04 -13.29 -9.22
N ALA A 265 2.11 -13.51 -9.99
CA ALA A 265 3.36 -12.76 -9.81
C ALA A 265 3.16 -11.24 -9.97
N ARG A 266 2.34 -10.81 -10.93
CA ARG A 266 1.97 -9.40 -11.11
C ARG A 266 1.21 -8.83 -9.91
N LEU A 267 0.25 -9.56 -9.36
CA LEU A 267 -0.47 -9.15 -8.15
C LEU A 267 0.46 -8.96 -6.94
N LEU A 268 1.58 -9.69 -6.90
CA LEU A 268 2.60 -9.59 -5.84
C LEU A 268 3.64 -8.49 -6.08
N LEU A 269 3.79 -7.97 -7.31
CA LEU A 269 4.82 -6.99 -7.64
C LEU A 269 4.86 -5.79 -6.68
N PRO A 270 3.75 -5.07 -6.41
CA PRO A 270 3.76 -3.92 -5.50
C PRO A 270 4.30 -4.26 -4.12
N SER A 271 3.87 -5.41 -3.57
CA SER A 271 4.25 -5.87 -2.25
C SER A 271 5.73 -6.28 -2.20
N LEU A 272 6.22 -7.00 -3.21
CA LEU A 272 7.60 -7.45 -3.28
C LEU A 272 8.58 -6.29 -3.49
N THR A 273 8.27 -5.36 -4.40
CA THR A 273 9.12 -4.19 -4.62
C THR A 273 9.12 -3.24 -3.42
N HIS A 274 7.96 -3.10 -2.75
CA HIS A 274 7.89 -2.34 -1.50
C HIS A 274 8.73 -3.01 -0.40
N ALA A 275 8.64 -4.33 -0.23
CA ALA A 275 9.44 -5.07 0.74
C ALA A 275 10.95 -4.98 0.44
N ALA A 276 11.35 -5.05 -0.83
CA ALA A 276 12.73 -4.87 -1.25
C ALA A 276 13.25 -3.47 -0.90
N LEU A 277 12.49 -2.42 -1.25
CA LEU A 277 12.84 -1.04 -0.92
C LEU A 277 12.87 -0.78 0.59
N TYR A 278 11.92 -1.34 1.34
CA TYR A 278 11.92 -1.27 2.80
C TYR A 278 13.18 -1.91 3.39
N THR A 279 13.55 -3.10 2.91
CA THR A 279 14.77 -3.81 3.34
C THR A 279 16.04 -3.02 3.01
N LEU A 280 16.07 -2.35 1.86
CA LEU A 280 17.15 -1.46 1.46
C LEU A 280 17.25 -0.24 2.40
N ASN A 281 16.13 0.37 2.75
CA ASN A 281 16.08 1.54 3.63
C ASN A 281 16.46 1.22 5.08
N LEU A 282 16.34 -0.05 5.51
CA LEU A 282 16.85 -0.51 6.80
C LEU A 282 18.37 -0.61 6.85
N GLN A 283 19.05 -0.64 5.71
CA GLN A 283 20.51 -0.68 5.65
C GLN A 283 21.07 0.66 6.13
N LYS A 284 21.87 0.62 7.21
CA LYS A 284 22.61 1.78 7.69
C LYS A 284 24.05 1.64 7.23
N GLN A 285 24.47 2.51 6.33
CA GLN A 285 25.85 2.51 5.84
C GLN A 285 26.42 3.92 5.79
N GLU A 286 27.39 4.22 6.65
CA GLU A 286 27.99 5.55 6.78
C GLU A 286 28.73 5.98 5.51
N ALA A 287 29.30 5.03 4.78
CA ALA A 287 29.96 5.28 3.50
C ALA A 287 28.98 5.67 2.37
N LEU A 288 27.67 5.48 2.58
CA LEU A 288 26.61 5.79 1.62
C LEU A 288 25.58 6.78 2.24
N PRO A 289 25.97 8.03 2.52
CA PRO A 289 25.11 8.98 3.22
C PRO A 289 23.84 9.34 2.44
N ASN A 290 23.87 9.25 1.11
CA ASN A 290 22.75 9.60 0.23
C ASN A 290 21.78 8.42 0.01
N LEU A 291 22.00 7.27 0.65
CA LEU A 291 21.14 6.09 0.52
C LEU A 291 19.65 6.39 0.83
N PRO A 292 19.30 7.14 1.90
CA PRO A 292 17.92 7.49 2.17
C PRO A 292 17.28 8.33 1.07
N ASP A 293 18.03 9.29 0.49
CA ASP A 293 17.52 10.15 -0.59
C ASP A 293 17.26 9.35 -1.88
N VAL A 294 18.16 8.41 -2.20
CA VAL A 294 17.99 7.50 -3.34
C VAL A 294 16.79 6.57 -3.11
N ALA A 295 16.67 5.99 -1.91
CA ALA A 295 15.53 5.16 -1.55
C ALA A 295 14.21 5.96 -1.63
N GLN A 296 14.20 7.22 -1.20
CA GLN A 296 13.04 8.10 -1.33
C GLN A 296 12.70 8.40 -2.80
N SER A 297 13.71 8.59 -3.65
CA SER A 297 13.50 8.76 -5.10
C SER A 297 12.85 7.52 -5.73
N ILE A 298 13.35 6.32 -5.38
CA ILE A 298 12.77 5.04 -5.81
C ILE A 298 11.33 4.90 -5.28
N LEU A 299 11.08 5.29 -4.02
CA LEU A 299 9.74 5.28 -3.42
C LEU A 299 8.76 6.15 -4.21
N ASN A 300 9.17 7.37 -4.58
CA ASN A 300 8.33 8.29 -5.35
C ASN A 300 7.98 7.70 -6.74
N LYS A 301 8.94 7.04 -7.40
CA LYS A 301 8.66 6.30 -8.65
C LYS A 301 7.68 5.15 -8.40
N LEU A 302 7.91 4.35 -7.35
CA LEU A 302 7.06 3.21 -7.01
C LEU A 302 5.61 3.63 -6.72
N GLN A 303 5.39 4.74 -6.02
CA GLN A 303 4.04 5.29 -5.77
C GLN A 303 3.29 5.64 -7.05
N TYR A 304 3.99 6.08 -8.10
CA TYR A 304 3.35 6.33 -9.39
C TYR A 304 3.04 5.03 -10.14
N VAL A 305 3.97 4.08 -10.10
CA VAL A 305 3.89 2.81 -10.85
C VAL A 305 2.86 1.83 -10.27
N THR A 306 2.56 1.94 -8.98
CA THR A 306 1.62 1.07 -8.25
C THR A 306 0.16 1.54 -8.31
N LYS A 307 -0.11 2.79 -8.71
CA LYS A 307 -1.46 3.36 -8.81
C LYS A 307 -2.33 2.74 -9.92
N PRO A 308 -1.83 2.50 -11.14
CA PRO A 308 -2.68 1.93 -12.18
C PRO A 308 -2.97 0.45 -11.89
N LEU A 309 -4.23 0.05 -12.02
CA LEU A 309 -4.64 -1.36 -12.01
C LEU A 309 -3.88 -2.19 -13.06
N HIS A 310 -3.67 -1.60 -14.23
CA HIS A 310 -2.83 -2.16 -15.29
C HIS A 310 -1.35 -1.81 -15.09
N GLN A 311 -0.63 -2.70 -14.43
CA GLN A 311 0.79 -2.56 -14.16
C GLN A 311 1.63 -2.52 -15.43
N LYS A 312 2.42 -1.45 -15.58
CA LYS A 312 3.42 -1.30 -16.65
C LYS A 312 4.71 -2.00 -16.25
N LEU A 313 4.90 -3.23 -16.73
CA LEU A 313 6.04 -4.09 -16.34
C LEU A 313 7.42 -3.46 -16.58
N GLN A 314 7.57 -2.66 -17.64
CA GLN A 314 8.82 -1.97 -17.94
C GLN A 314 9.27 -1.04 -16.80
N LEU A 315 8.33 -0.34 -16.15
CA LEU A 315 8.63 0.55 -15.04
C LEU A 315 9.02 -0.22 -13.77
N TYR A 316 8.43 -1.38 -13.53
CA TYR A 316 8.84 -2.27 -12.44
C TYR A 316 10.25 -2.85 -12.70
N GLU A 317 10.58 -3.15 -13.95
CA GLU A 317 11.91 -3.62 -14.34
C GLU A 317 12.97 -2.54 -14.09
N GLU A 318 12.70 -1.29 -14.47
CA GLU A 318 13.57 -0.14 -14.16
C GLU A 318 13.78 0.03 -12.65
N ILE A 319 12.70 -0.01 -11.86
CA ILE A 319 12.79 0.07 -10.39
C ILE A 319 13.61 -1.10 -9.82
N THR A 320 13.45 -2.30 -10.37
CA THR A 320 14.20 -3.47 -9.92
C THR A 320 15.70 -3.31 -10.18
N ARG A 321 16.07 -2.78 -11.36
CA ARG A 321 17.47 -2.45 -11.68
C ARG A 321 18.03 -1.34 -10.79
N ASP A 322 17.22 -0.32 -10.47
CA ASP A 322 17.60 0.73 -9.51
C ASP A 322 17.90 0.11 -8.14
N ILE A 323 17.04 -0.79 -7.64
CA ILE A 323 17.25 -1.49 -6.36
C ILE A 323 18.50 -2.38 -6.42
N GLU A 324 18.67 -3.17 -7.47
CA GLU A 324 19.84 -4.06 -7.68
C GLU A 324 21.15 -3.25 -7.65
N GLY A 325 21.18 -2.10 -8.33
CA GLY A 325 22.35 -1.23 -8.34
C GLY A 325 22.73 -0.72 -6.95
N VAL A 326 21.73 -0.33 -6.14
CA VAL A 326 21.98 0.13 -4.77
C VAL A 326 22.36 -1.03 -3.84
N GLU A 327 21.71 -2.19 -3.97
CA GLU A 327 22.06 -3.41 -3.24
C GLU A 327 23.51 -3.82 -3.50
N ALA A 328 23.95 -3.79 -4.76
CA ALA A 328 25.33 -4.08 -5.13
C ALA A 328 26.33 -3.13 -4.45
N LEU A 329 26.01 -1.83 -4.38
CA LEU A 329 26.84 -0.85 -3.67
C LEU A 329 26.91 -1.15 -2.17
N VAL A 330 25.77 -1.44 -1.53
CA VAL A 330 25.72 -1.80 -0.10
C VAL A 330 26.54 -3.07 0.15
N ALA A 331 26.38 -4.10 -0.68
CA ALA A 331 27.12 -5.34 -0.58
C ALA A 331 28.64 -5.14 -0.76
N GLN A 332 29.04 -4.27 -1.70
CA GLN A 332 30.44 -3.91 -1.91
C GLN A 332 31.04 -3.23 -0.67
N VAL A 333 30.35 -2.23 -0.10
CA VAL A 333 30.84 -1.55 1.11
C VAL A 333 30.92 -2.53 2.28
N ASN A 334 29.90 -3.35 2.51
CA ASN A 334 29.91 -4.34 3.59
C ASN A 334 31.06 -5.36 3.42
N SER A 335 31.31 -5.80 2.18
CA SER A 335 32.46 -6.67 1.87
C SER A 335 33.79 -5.98 2.16
N LEU A 336 33.95 -4.71 1.78
CA LEU A 336 35.17 -3.95 2.03
C LEU A 336 35.38 -3.67 3.52
N GLN A 337 34.33 -3.31 4.26
CA GLN A 337 34.37 -3.13 5.70
C GLN A 337 34.78 -4.42 6.42
N LEU A 338 34.21 -5.56 6.03
CA LEU A 338 34.58 -6.85 6.60
C LEU A 338 36.05 -7.22 6.31
N LYS A 339 36.50 -7.01 5.07
CA LYS A 339 37.86 -7.38 4.63
C LYS A 339 38.93 -6.45 5.22
N LEU A 340 38.70 -5.14 5.16
CA LEU A 340 39.70 -4.11 5.46
C LEU A 340 39.55 -3.52 6.86
N GLY A 341 38.34 -3.40 7.38
CA GLY A 341 38.05 -2.68 8.63
C GLY A 341 38.41 -3.46 9.88
N GLY A 342 38.14 -4.76 9.91
CA GLY A 342 38.48 -5.55 11.10
C GLY A 342 37.67 -5.16 12.33
N SER A 343 38.31 -4.47 13.28
CA SER A 343 37.67 -3.87 14.46
C SER A 343 37.69 -2.34 14.43
N ASP A 344 38.10 -1.75 13.32
CA ASP A 344 38.24 -0.31 13.14
C ASP A 344 37.03 0.25 12.40
N ASP A 345 36.15 0.92 13.15
CA ASP A 345 35.01 1.69 12.64
C ASP A 345 35.30 3.21 12.74
N SER A 346 36.57 3.61 12.65
CA SER A 346 36.95 5.03 12.69
C SER A 346 36.43 5.80 11.49
N LYS A 347 36.20 7.11 11.68
CA LYS A 347 35.80 8.03 10.59
C LYS A 347 36.84 8.09 9.48
N GLU A 348 38.12 7.92 9.82
CA GLU A 348 39.22 7.87 8.85
C GLU A 348 39.10 6.63 7.96
N PHE A 349 38.76 5.48 8.53
CA PHE A 349 38.48 4.27 7.77
C PHE A 349 37.23 4.42 6.87
N THR A 350 36.16 5.01 7.38
CA THR A 350 34.96 5.31 6.57
C THR A 350 35.30 6.23 5.39
N SER A 351 36.12 7.27 5.59
CA SER A 351 36.61 8.15 4.52
C SER A 351 37.41 7.37 3.47
N PHE A 352 38.31 6.51 3.91
CA PHE A 352 39.08 5.63 3.01
C PHE A 352 38.18 4.69 2.21
N LEU A 353 37.13 4.12 2.81
CA LEU A 353 36.14 3.29 2.10
C LEU A 353 35.39 4.09 1.03
N ILE A 354 34.99 5.33 1.33
CA ILE A 354 34.33 6.22 0.36
C ILE A 354 35.26 6.51 -0.82
N GLU A 355 36.53 6.78 -0.55
CA GLU A 355 37.55 6.97 -1.61
C GLU A 355 37.74 5.68 -2.42
N LEU A 356 37.77 4.50 -1.79
CA LEU A 356 37.92 3.23 -2.49
C LEU A 356 36.73 2.88 -3.40
N MET A 357 35.53 3.27 -2.99
CA MET A 357 34.31 3.09 -3.79
C MET A 357 34.21 4.04 -5.00
N ARG A 358 34.83 5.23 -4.92
CA ARG A 358 34.74 6.27 -5.96
C ARG A 358 35.99 6.41 -6.82
N GLY A 359 37.15 6.14 -6.23
CA GLY A 359 38.47 6.44 -6.76
C GLY A 359 39.03 5.31 -7.60
N LYS A 360 39.85 5.68 -8.59
CA LYS A 360 40.67 4.73 -9.35
C LYS A 360 41.99 4.42 -8.63
N GLU A 361 42.48 5.39 -7.85
CA GLU A 361 43.70 5.31 -7.05
C GLU A 361 43.40 5.92 -5.69
N VAL A 362 43.79 5.21 -4.61
CA VAL A 362 43.51 5.62 -3.23
C VAL A 362 44.75 5.42 -2.39
N PHE A 363 45.09 6.44 -1.61
CA PHE A 363 46.21 6.36 -0.67
C PHE A 363 45.82 5.49 0.52
N VAL A 364 46.61 4.46 0.79
CA VAL A 364 46.41 3.61 1.96
C VAL A 364 46.97 4.32 3.21
N PRO A 365 46.15 4.58 4.25
CA PRO A 365 46.62 5.19 5.49
C PRO A 365 47.79 4.41 6.09
N ASP A 366 48.84 5.11 6.52
CA ASP A 366 50.09 4.57 7.06
C ASP A 366 50.85 3.56 6.16
N GLY A 367 50.44 3.46 4.89
CA GLY A 367 51.04 2.62 3.87
C GLY A 367 51.19 1.15 4.32
N PRO A 368 52.34 0.49 4.06
CA PRO A 368 52.53 -0.93 4.39
C PRO A 368 52.66 -1.20 5.90
N ARG A 369 52.88 -0.16 6.71
CA ARG A 369 52.98 -0.28 8.18
C ARG A 369 51.64 -0.11 8.87
N GLY A 370 50.63 0.40 8.17
CA GLY A 370 49.26 0.52 8.67
C GLY A 370 48.52 -0.81 8.73
N ASN A 371 47.50 -0.87 9.59
CA ASN A 371 46.63 -2.04 9.75
C ASN A 371 45.95 -2.44 8.42
N ILE A 372 45.45 -1.45 7.68
CA ILE A 372 44.80 -1.64 6.38
C ILE A 372 45.80 -2.19 5.36
N GLY A 373 46.99 -1.59 5.25
CA GLY A 373 48.04 -2.03 4.34
C GLY A 373 48.53 -3.46 4.62
N ALA A 374 48.66 -3.84 5.90
CA ALA A 374 49.01 -5.19 6.30
C ALA A 374 47.95 -6.24 5.90
N ARG A 375 46.66 -5.88 6.03
CA ARG A 375 45.54 -6.72 5.57
C ARG A 375 45.53 -6.88 4.06
N ILE A 376 45.71 -5.79 3.32
CA ILE A 376 45.81 -5.82 1.85
C ILE A 376 46.96 -6.74 1.42
N MET A 377 48.15 -6.59 2.01
CA MET A 377 49.30 -7.46 1.72
C MET A 377 49.01 -8.93 2.00
N THR A 378 48.33 -9.23 3.10
CA THR A 378 47.93 -10.59 3.46
C THR A 378 46.97 -11.17 2.43
N MET A 379 45.93 -10.41 2.03
CA MET A 379 44.97 -10.83 1.02
C MET A 379 45.62 -11.10 -0.34
N PHE A 380 46.54 -10.24 -0.80
CA PHE A 380 47.27 -10.46 -2.05
C PHE A 380 48.19 -11.68 -1.98
N ARG A 381 48.91 -11.85 -0.87
CA ARG A 381 49.76 -13.03 -0.65
C ARG A 381 48.93 -14.32 -0.65
N ASP A 382 47.79 -14.34 0.03
CA ASP A 382 46.91 -15.50 0.12
C ASP A 382 46.28 -15.83 -1.24
N ALA A 383 45.88 -14.82 -2.01
CA ALA A 383 45.40 -14.99 -3.38
C ALA A 383 46.49 -15.58 -4.31
N GLN A 384 47.74 -15.11 -4.20
CA GLN A 384 48.86 -15.67 -4.97
C GLN A 384 49.19 -17.10 -4.57
N LYS A 385 49.18 -17.40 -3.26
CA LYS A 385 49.35 -18.78 -2.74
C LYS A 385 48.26 -19.69 -3.33
N ALA A 386 47.00 -19.26 -3.34
CA ALA A 386 45.88 -20.03 -3.91
C ALA A 386 46.06 -20.29 -5.42
N VAL A 387 46.40 -19.26 -6.22
CA VAL A 387 46.64 -19.42 -7.67
C VAL A 387 47.81 -20.37 -7.94
N HIS A 388 48.87 -20.29 -7.14
CA HIS A 388 50.02 -21.17 -7.29
C HIS A 388 49.66 -22.63 -6.94
N MET A 389 48.88 -22.84 -5.88
CA MET A 389 48.37 -24.17 -5.51
C MET A 389 47.45 -24.77 -6.57
N MET A 390 46.67 -23.96 -7.28
CA MET A 390 45.82 -24.44 -8.39
C MET A 390 46.62 -24.79 -9.66
N THR A 391 47.79 -24.15 -9.87
CA THR A 391 48.64 -24.38 -11.05
C THR A 391 49.71 -25.45 -10.82
N SER A 392 50.05 -25.77 -9.57
CA SER A 392 51.06 -26.78 -9.20
C SER A 392 50.55 -28.22 -9.11
N VAL A 393 49.25 -28.47 -9.35
CA VAL A 393 48.68 -29.84 -9.40
C VAL A 393 49.27 -30.69 -10.56
N GLY A 394 50.07 -30.09 -11.46
CA GLY A 394 50.77 -30.77 -12.55
C GLY A 394 52.25 -31.14 -12.32
N THR A 395 52.88 -30.75 -11.22
CA THR A 395 54.32 -31.02 -10.99
C THR A 395 54.60 -31.41 -9.55
N SER A 396 54.90 -32.71 -9.37
CA SER A 396 55.28 -33.33 -8.11
C SER A 396 56.70 -32.95 -7.62
N HIS A 397 56.84 -32.86 -6.29
CA HIS A 397 58.07 -32.72 -5.47
C HIS A 397 58.68 -31.30 -5.46
N GLU A 398 59.02 -30.64 -4.35
CA GLU A 398 59.53 -31.08 -3.04
C GLU A 398 58.95 -30.21 -1.91
N ALA A 399 58.80 -30.82 -0.73
CA ALA A 399 58.43 -30.14 0.49
C ALA A 399 59.62 -29.33 1.03
N ASP A 400 59.81 -28.13 0.50
CA ASP A 400 60.74 -27.14 1.07
C ASP A 400 60.11 -26.49 2.30
N THR A 401 60.62 -26.84 3.49
CA THR A 401 60.29 -26.28 4.80
C THR A 401 60.80 -24.85 5.02
N ASN A 402 60.72 -23.99 3.98
CA ASN A 402 61.06 -22.56 4.04
C ASN A 402 60.06 -21.71 3.21
N GLY A 403 58.79 -22.13 3.21
CA GLY A 403 57.75 -21.72 2.24
C GLY A 403 57.22 -20.30 2.34
N ASP A 404 57.62 -19.48 3.32
CA ASP A 404 57.04 -18.13 3.49
C ASP A 404 57.76 -17.02 2.70
N SER A 405 58.99 -17.27 2.22
CA SER A 405 59.78 -16.31 1.44
C SER A 405 59.59 -16.42 -0.09
N LYS A 406 58.93 -17.46 -0.60
CA LYS A 406 58.75 -17.68 -2.06
C LYS A 406 57.65 -16.81 -2.68
N TYR A 407 56.75 -16.25 -1.87
CA TYR A 407 55.60 -15.49 -2.36
C TYR A 407 55.82 -14.00 -2.14
N LYS A 408 55.95 -13.23 -3.23
CA LYS A 408 55.96 -11.76 -3.15
C LYS A 408 54.62 -11.29 -2.57
N SER A 409 54.63 -10.27 -1.70
CA SER A 409 53.37 -9.76 -1.11
C SER A 409 52.43 -9.11 -2.12
N PHE A 410 52.93 -8.73 -3.30
CA PHE A 410 52.18 -8.08 -4.37
C PHE A 410 52.54 -8.67 -5.73
N PRO A 411 51.64 -8.58 -6.74
CA PRO A 411 51.95 -8.91 -8.12
C PRO A 411 52.97 -7.92 -8.72
N GLU A 412 53.49 -8.24 -9.91
CA GLU A 412 54.31 -7.32 -10.69
C GLU A 412 53.54 -5.99 -10.88
N PRO A 413 54.14 -4.83 -10.58
CA PRO A 413 53.46 -3.55 -10.66
C PRO A 413 53.12 -3.21 -12.13
N SER A 414 51.91 -2.72 -12.36
CA SER A 414 51.46 -2.27 -13.69
C SER A 414 52.24 -1.05 -14.18
N TRP A 415 52.67 -0.19 -13.24
CA TRP A 415 53.40 1.04 -13.47
C TRP A 415 54.53 1.17 -12.44
N LYS A 416 55.70 1.63 -12.87
CA LYS A 416 56.83 1.96 -11.98
C LYS A 416 57.17 3.43 -12.16
N GLU A 417 57.06 4.19 -11.07
CA GLU A 417 57.35 5.62 -11.08
C GLU A 417 58.62 5.91 -10.30
N PHE A 418 59.48 6.74 -10.87
CA PHE A 418 60.77 7.14 -10.29
C PHE A 418 60.90 8.65 -10.35
N ILE A 419 61.45 9.22 -9.29
CA ILE A 419 61.87 10.62 -9.25
C ILE A 419 63.38 10.63 -9.06
N LEU A 420 64.11 10.97 -10.12
CA LEU A 420 65.54 11.21 -10.07
C LEU A 420 65.79 12.67 -9.70
N ARG A 421 66.61 12.88 -8.68
CA ARG A 421 67.07 14.20 -8.24
C ARG A 421 68.59 14.19 -8.30
N ALA A 422 69.15 15.18 -8.97
CA ALA A 422 70.59 15.36 -9.07
C ALA A 422 70.93 16.84 -8.86
N ILE A 423 72.15 17.13 -8.44
CA ILE A 423 72.69 18.49 -8.38
C ILE A 423 73.92 18.48 -9.27
N THR A 424 73.87 19.21 -10.37
CA THR A 424 74.94 19.21 -11.38
C THR A 424 75.12 20.60 -11.99
N PRO A 425 76.34 21.01 -12.33
CA PRO A 425 76.59 22.25 -13.05
C PRO A 425 76.00 22.18 -14.47
N ARG A 426 75.28 23.24 -14.87
CA ARG A 426 74.60 23.36 -16.17
C ARG A 426 74.46 24.86 -16.55
N PRO A 427 74.71 25.28 -17.81
CA PRO A 427 74.97 24.45 -18.99
C PRO A 427 76.39 23.91 -19.12
N SER A 428 77.40 24.50 -18.48
CA SER A 428 78.79 24.06 -18.57
C SER A 428 79.36 23.63 -17.21
N VAL A 429 80.56 23.05 -17.24
CA VAL A 429 81.26 22.60 -16.02
C VAL A 429 81.69 23.78 -15.14
N ALA A 430 81.80 24.98 -15.71
CA ALA A 430 82.11 26.22 -14.99
C ALA A 430 80.87 26.86 -14.34
N SER A 431 79.67 26.42 -14.73
CA SER A 431 78.41 26.90 -14.16
C SER A 431 78.27 26.51 -12.69
N THR A 432 77.49 27.28 -11.95
CA THR A 432 77.11 26.89 -10.59
C THR A 432 76.32 25.58 -10.60
N SER A 433 76.48 24.76 -9.56
CA SER A 433 75.76 23.48 -9.45
C SER A 433 74.28 23.73 -9.17
N GLN A 434 73.41 23.35 -10.12
CA GLN A 434 71.98 23.61 -10.06
C GLN A 434 71.19 22.30 -9.81
N PRO A 435 70.06 22.36 -9.10
CA PRO A 435 69.22 21.19 -8.87
C PRO A 435 68.51 20.78 -10.17
N GLN A 436 68.51 19.48 -10.44
CA GLN A 436 67.90 18.86 -11.60
C GLN A 436 66.91 17.80 -11.11
N ARG A 437 65.72 17.76 -11.72
CA ARG A 437 64.70 16.77 -11.39
C ARG A 437 64.20 16.09 -12.67
N MET A 438 64.21 14.77 -12.70
CA MET A 438 63.59 13.99 -13.76
C MET A 438 62.57 13.04 -13.14
N TYR A 439 61.35 13.08 -13.66
CA TYR A 439 60.32 12.09 -13.39
C TYR A 439 60.34 11.05 -14.50
N ALA A 440 60.35 9.77 -14.14
CA ALA A 440 60.29 8.65 -15.06
C ALA A 440 59.16 7.71 -14.68
N CYS A 441 58.24 7.46 -15.60
CA CYS A 441 57.11 6.55 -15.44
C CYS A 441 57.21 5.45 -16.48
N LEU A 442 57.34 4.20 -16.03
CA LEU A 442 57.51 3.03 -16.86
C LEU A 442 56.23 2.19 -16.79
N ASN A 443 55.63 1.89 -17.92
CA ASN A 443 54.62 0.84 -18.06
C ASN A 443 55.11 -0.23 -19.06
N ARG A 444 54.29 -1.24 -19.33
CA ARG A 444 54.67 -2.35 -20.23
C ARG A 444 54.89 -1.90 -21.69
N ASP A 445 54.22 -0.84 -22.11
CA ASP A 445 54.13 -0.45 -23.53
C ASP A 445 54.90 0.84 -23.85
N SER A 446 55.34 1.60 -22.85
CA SER A 446 55.93 2.93 -23.00
C SER A 446 56.70 3.39 -21.76
N ILE A 447 57.67 4.27 -22.00
CA ILE A 447 58.44 4.98 -20.97
C ILE A 447 58.16 6.46 -21.16
N ARG A 448 57.67 7.14 -20.12
CA ARG A 448 57.45 8.58 -20.10
C ARG A 448 58.49 9.23 -19.20
N LEU A 449 59.25 10.18 -19.76
CA LEU A 449 60.24 10.97 -19.03
C LEU A 449 59.81 12.44 -19.06
N ALA A 450 59.84 13.09 -17.90
CA ALA A 450 59.59 14.53 -17.77
C ALA A 450 60.71 15.15 -16.93
N GLY A 451 61.53 15.99 -17.57
CA GLY A 451 62.62 16.70 -16.91
C GLY A 451 62.24 18.12 -16.54
N SER A 452 62.67 18.57 -15.37
CA SER A 452 62.71 19.97 -14.96
C SER A 452 64.15 20.28 -14.62
N PHE A 453 64.75 21.18 -15.40
CA PHE A 453 66.17 21.45 -15.35
C PHE A 453 66.42 22.93 -15.13
N SER A 454 67.30 23.23 -14.19
CA SER A 454 67.75 24.59 -13.89
C SER A 454 69.06 24.87 -14.60
N GLU A 455 69.18 26.05 -15.21
CA GLU A 455 70.35 26.50 -15.95
C GLU A 455 70.89 27.79 -15.33
N ASP A 456 72.22 27.86 -15.18
CA ASP A 456 72.90 29.08 -14.77
C ASP A 456 72.94 30.06 -15.95
N THR A 457 72.35 31.26 -15.76
CA THR A 457 72.31 32.31 -16.78
C THR A 457 73.49 33.27 -16.70
N VAL A 458 74.34 33.17 -15.67
CA VAL A 458 75.46 34.07 -15.40
C VAL A 458 76.78 33.45 -15.87
N PHE A 459 76.97 32.15 -15.61
CA PHE A 459 78.16 31.40 -16.01
C PHE A 459 77.79 30.35 -17.06
N LEU A 460 77.85 30.76 -18.34
CA LEU A 460 77.58 29.91 -19.50
C LEU A 460 78.72 28.94 -19.79
#